data_AF-A0A9D5DH58-F1
#
_entry.id   AF-A0A9D5DH58-F1
#
_cell.length_a   1.000
_cell.length_b   1.000
_cell.length_c   1.000
_cell.angle_alpha   90.00
_cell.angle_beta   90.00
_cell.angle_gamma   90.00
#
_symmetry.space_group_name_H-M   'P 1'
#
loop_
_entity.id
_entity.type
_entity.pdbx_description
1 polymer ?
#
loop_
_entity_poly.entity_id
_entity_poly.type
_entity_poly.pdbx_seq_one_letter_code
_entity_poly.pdbx_strand_id
1 'polypeptide(L)'
;YDQNPYNDNIFQECCYVLSTYDDSSLFSMNLNSISINLFREYITDRLAILHLIDSKSKLEDYSKTLIDPTSRSLLEKLLSEKGFKLFDSLTPISKTSPSHLENCWRKDLLSHFLLKLCFINNKDKQDWFIEQEVKLILFKLSTIVNSNLFNQKRENIKSSKLVIIEKLLDLFGVNYPIWTYDQINKNDLESIRLWKNAVCLIPNGQLIKRLFKIPFWPDGFKFIKYRKYLIKDGICFIPDTEIEALLIHKYRKELLNSFILLKENEIILEKTILSDPRISSLIREISEYYFTSNDPINMSSFHNSSEIQSIPNFKLDLSNINQIYSSSFPLYFNSGYFLKDVE
;
A
#
# COMPACT_ATOMS: atom_id res chain seq x y z
N TYR A 1 -28.29 7.97 3.07
CA TYR A 1 -27.35 6.85 2.98
C TYR A 1 -26.56 6.84 1.67
N ASP A 2 -27.00 7.56 0.63
CA ASP A 2 -26.39 7.55 -0.72
C ASP A 2 -25.42 8.70 -1.05
N GLN A 3 -24.92 9.45 -0.06
CA GLN A 3 -23.98 10.57 -0.29
C GLN A 3 -22.81 10.56 0.69
N ASN A 4 -22.33 9.38 1.09
CA ASN A 4 -21.10 9.29 1.88
C ASN A 4 -19.91 8.95 0.96
N PRO A 5 -18.89 9.81 0.87
CA PRO A 5 -17.78 9.69 -0.10
C PRO A 5 -16.92 8.44 0.11
N TYR A 6 -17.06 7.76 1.25
CA TYR A 6 -16.34 6.52 1.53
C TYR A 6 -17.01 5.27 0.93
N ASN A 7 -18.28 5.32 0.51
CA ASN A 7 -18.97 4.13 -0.04
C ASN A 7 -18.34 3.62 -1.34
N ASP A 8 -17.76 4.52 -2.14
CA ASP A 8 -17.14 4.17 -3.43
C ASP A 8 -15.83 3.39 -3.22
N ASN A 9 -15.08 3.69 -2.16
CA ASN A 9 -13.80 3.07 -1.81
C ASN A 9 -13.93 1.75 -1.03
N ILE A 10 -15.15 1.37 -0.65
CA ILE A 10 -15.40 0.19 0.16
C ILE A 10 -15.86 -0.97 -0.71
N PHE A 11 -15.15 -2.09 -0.60
CA PHE A 11 -15.52 -3.39 -1.15
C PHE A 11 -16.02 -4.25 0.01
N GLN A 12 -17.29 -4.04 0.39
CA GLN A 12 -17.92 -4.66 1.56
C GLN A 12 -17.93 -6.18 1.44
N GLU A 13 -18.04 -6.70 0.22
CA GLU A 13 -18.07 -8.14 -0.07
C GLU A 13 -16.72 -8.81 0.22
N CYS A 14 -15.62 -8.05 0.20
CA CYS A 14 -14.27 -8.56 0.42
C CYS A 14 -13.65 -8.07 1.73
N CYS A 15 -14.39 -7.29 2.52
CA CYS A 15 -13.90 -6.66 3.75
C CYS A 15 -12.66 -5.76 3.54
N TYR A 16 -12.50 -5.16 2.36
CA TYR A 16 -11.37 -4.26 2.06
C TYR A 16 -11.81 -2.84 1.78
N VAL A 17 -10.95 -1.92 2.21
CA VAL A 17 -10.95 -0.55 1.72
C VAL A 17 -9.85 -0.42 0.68
N LEU A 18 -10.23 0.00 -0.52
CA LEU A 18 -9.32 0.29 -1.61
C LEU A 18 -9.50 1.75 -1.98
N SER A 19 -8.41 2.51 -1.89
CA SER A 19 -8.36 3.89 -2.36
C SER A 19 -7.21 4.01 -3.35
N THR A 20 -7.39 4.87 -4.35
CA THR A 20 -6.29 5.32 -5.21
C THR A 20 -5.37 6.32 -4.50
N TYR A 21 -5.77 6.81 -3.32
CA TYR A 21 -5.10 7.86 -2.57
C TYR A 21 -4.96 9.17 -3.38
N ASP A 22 -5.98 9.49 -4.18
CA ASP A 22 -6.05 10.74 -4.93
C ASP A 22 -6.49 11.90 -4.03
N ASP A 23 -6.05 13.12 -4.33
CA ASP A 23 -6.30 14.31 -3.51
C ASP A 23 -7.81 14.59 -3.30
N SER A 24 -8.66 14.20 -4.25
CA SER A 24 -10.13 14.29 -4.14
C SER A 24 -10.69 13.57 -2.92
N SER A 25 -10.08 12.45 -2.54
CA SER A 25 -10.49 11.65 -1.38
C SER A 25 -10.17 12.34 -0.05
N LEU A 26 -9.10 13.13 0.02
CA LEU A 26 -8.75 13.93 1.21
C LEU A 26 -9.72 15.11 1.40
N PHE A 27 -10.07 15.82 0.32
CA PHE A 27 -10.99 16.96 0.40
C PHE A 27 -12.40 16.55 0.85
N SER A 28 -12.78 15.29 0.63
CA SER A 28 -14.05 14.74 1.07
C SER A 28 -14.08 14.40 2.57
N MET A 29 -12.93 14.36 3.25
CA MET A 29 -12.87 14.12 4.68
C MET A 29 -13.09 15.40 5.47
N ASN A 30 -14.00 15.34 6.44
CA ASN A 30 -14.03 16.33 7.52
C ASN A 30 -12.86 16.05 8.48
N LEU A 31 -11.69 16.62 8.17
CA LEU A 31 -10.50 16.53 9.00
C LEU A 31 -10.70 17.39 10.25
N ASN A 32 -11.45 16.88 11.23
CA ASN A 32 -11.31 17.32 12.61
C ASN A 32 -9.84 17.09 13.03
N SER A 33 -9.32 17.97 13.88
CA SER A 33 -7.91 17.94 14.31
C SER A 33 -7.45 16.54 14.73
N ILE A 34 -6.37 16.06 14.14
CA ILE A 34 -5.77 14.75 14.46
C ILE A 34 -4.77 14.96 15.59
N SER A 35 -4.83 14.12 16.63
CA SER A 35 -3.84 14.15 17.70
C SER A 35 -2.48 13.62 17.21
N ILE A 36 -1.39 14.14 17.77
CA ILE A 36 -0.05 13.71 17.39
C ILE A 36 0.22 12.22 17.72
N ASN A 37 -0.49 11.68 18.71
CA ASN A 37 -0.43 10.27 19.06
C ASN A 37 -1.10 9.39 17.99
N LEU A 38 -2.27 9.81 17.49
CA LEU A 38 -2.94 9.13 16.37
C LEU A 38 -2.11 9.20 15.09
N PHE A 39 -1.45 10.33 14.86
CA PHE A 39 -0.50 10.48 13.75
C PHE A 39 0.63 9.44 13.83
N ARG A 40 1.27 9.30 15.01
CA ARG A 40 2.32 8.29 15.27
C ARG A 40 1.79 6.87 15.05
N GLU A 41 0.61 6.56 15.60
CA GLU A 41 -0.02 5.25 15.46
C GLU A 41 -0.25 4.88 13.98
N TYR A 42 -0.80 5.81 13.19
CA TYR A 42 -1.18 5.55 11.80
C TYR A 42 0.04 5.23 10.93
N ILE A 43 1.12 5.99 11.14
CA ILE A 43 2.37 5.74 10.44
C ILE A 43 2.99 4.43 10.91
N THR A 44 3.10 4.21 12.22
CA THR A 44 3.73 3.00 12.79
C THR A 44 3.03 1.74 12.29
N ASP A 45 1.70 1.75 12.29
CA ASP A 45 0.93 0.60 11.86
C ASP A 45 1.07 0.34 10.35
N ARG A 46 1.06 1.38 9.52
CA ARG A 46 1.30 1.21 8.08
C ARG A 46 2.72 0.73 7.81
N LEU A 47 3.72 1.27 8.51
CA LEU A 47 5.11 0.82 8.38
C LEU A 47 5.26 -0.65 8.74
N ALA A 48 4.64 -1.11 9.83
CA ALA A 48 4.66 -2.52 10.20
C ALA A 48 4.10 -3.42 9.08
N ILE A 49 3.03 -2.98 8.41
CA ILE A 49 2.46 -3.68 7.26
C ILE A 49 3.44 -3.69 6.08
N LEU A 50 4.02 -2.55 5.73
CA LEU A 50 4.95 -2.44 4.60
C LEU A 50 6.24 -3.22 4.83
N HIS A 51 6.80 -3.21 6.03
CA HIS A 51 7.96 -4.04 6.39
C HIS A 51 7.64 -5.53 6.37
N LEU A 52 6.43 -5.94 6.78
CA LEU A 52 6.01 -7.33 6.65
C LEU A 52 5.97 -7.74 5.17
N ILE A 53 5.41 -6.90 4.31
CA ILE A 53 5.37 -7.15 2.86
C ILE A 53 6.80 -7.25 2.31
N ASP A 54 7.68 -6.33 2.69
CA ASP A 54 9.08 -6.32 2.25
C ASP A 54 9.79 -7.62 2.64
N SER A 55 9.74 -7.98 3.92
CA SER A 55 10.39 -9.18 4.46
C SER A 55 9.87 -10.51 3.88
N LYS A 56 8.61 -10.55 3.45
CA LYS A 56 7.96 -11.75 2.91
C LYS A 56 7.91 -11.80 1.40
N SER A 57 8.12 -10.67 0.72
CA SER A 57 8.24 -10.62 -0.74
C SER A 57 9.61 -11.15 -1.16
N LYS A 58 9.70 -12.45 -1.46
CA LYS A 58 10.88 -12.98 -2.13
C LYS A 58 10.91 -12.41 -3.56
N LEU A 59 11.79 -11.42 -3.76
CA LEU A 59 12.48 -10.98 -4.98
C LEU A 59 11.76 -11.14 -6.35
N GLU A 60 11.60 -9.99 -7.00
CA GLU A 60 11.72 -9.70 -8.46
C GLU A 60 10.49 -9.74 -9.39
N ASP A 61 9.43 -10.49 -9.13
CA ASP A 61 8.33 -10.58 -10.11
C ASP A 61 7.03 -9.91 -9.63
N TYR A 62 6.77 -8.70 -10.14
CA TYR A 62 5.48 -7.99 -10.07
C TYR A 62 4.26 -8.80 -10.58
N SER A 63 4.49 -9.99 -11.12
CA SER A 63 3.47 -10.86 -11.73
C SER A 63 2.98 -12.00 -10.83
N LYS A 64 3.54 -12.19 -9.63
CA LYS A 64 3.07 -13.24 -8.74
C LYS A 64 2.92 -12.70 -7.32
N THR A 65 1.70 -12.87 -6.82
CA THR A 65 1.18 -12.56 -5.50
C THR A 65 2.14 -12.92 -4.37
N LEU A 66 1.87 -12.46 -3.14
CA LEU A 66 2.39 -13.13 -1.94
C LEU A 66 1.94 -14.60 -1.99
N ILE A 67 2.74 -15.46 -2.65
CA ILE A 67 2.35 -16.82 -3.09
C ILE A 67 2.20 -17.76 -1.89
N ASP A 68 2.92 -17.50 -0.79
CA ASP A 68 2.86 -18.40 0.35
C ASP A 68 1.56 -18.18 1.13
N PRO A 69 0.67 -19.19 1.23
CA PRO A 69 -0.58 -19.10 1.98
C PRO A 69 -0.36 -18.70 3.44
N THR A 70 0.80 -19.04 4.02
CA THR A 70 1.17 -18.66 5.39
C THR A 70 1.49 -17.16 5.53
N SER A 71 2.18 -16.59 4.54
CA SER A 71 2.50 -15.16 4.53
C SER A 71 1.26 -14.32 4.24
N ARG A 72 0.36 -14.84 3.40
CA ARG A 72 -0.95 -14.24 3.15
C ARG A 72 -1.80 -14.18 4.41
N SER A 73 -1.95 -15.29 5.14
CA SER A 73 -2.76 -15.30 6.37
C SER A 73 -2.18 -14.40 7.47
N LEU A 74 -0.85 -14.33 7.57
CA LEU A 74 -0.18 -13.42 8.48
C LEU A 74 -0.45 -11.94 8.13
N LEU A 75 -0.39 -11.59 6.85
CA LEU A 75 -0.71 -10.23 6.39
C LEU A 75 -2.18 -9.88 6.63
N GLU A 76 -3.11 -10.80 6.34
CA GLU A 76 -4.54 -10.58 6.61
C GLU A 76 -4.82 -10.37 8.10
N LYS A 77 -4.13 -11.12 8.97
CA LYS A 77 -4.19 -10.96 10.42
C LYS A 77 -3.63 -9.61 10.87
N LEU A 78 -2.48 -9.19 10.33
CA LEU A 78 -1.90 -7.90 10.68
C LEU A 78 -2.79 -6.73 10.21
N LEU A 79 -3.36 -6.84 9.01
CA LEU A 79 -4.28 -5.82 8.48
C LEU A 79 -5.55 -5.70 9.33
N SER A 80 -6.10 -6.80 9.84
CA SER A 80 -7.26 -6.75 10.73
C SER A 80 -6.89 -6.22 12.12
N GLU A 81 -5.79 -6.67 12.72
CA GLU A 81 -5.31 -6.19 14.03
C GLU A 81 -5.01 -4.69 14.02
N LYS A 82 -4.44 -4.17 12.93
CA LYS A 82 -4.08 -2.75 12.80
C LYS A 82 -5.21 -1.86 12.26
N GLY A 83 -6.36 -2.43 11.91
CA GLY A 83 -7.55 -1.68 11.45
C GLY A 83 -7.49 -1.22 9.99
N PHE A 84 -6.71 -1.89 9.14
CA PHE A 84 -6.63 -1.67 7.69
C PHE A 84 -7.51 -2.63 6.87
N LYS A 85 -8.13 -3.62 7.53
CA LYS A 85 -9.13 -4.53 6.96
C LYS A 85 -10.42 -4.40 7.76
N LEU A 86 -11.57 -4.46 7.08
CA LEU A 86 -12.88 -4.49 7.71
C LEU A 86 -13.08 -5.84 8.42
N PHE A 87 -13.91 -5.88 9.46
CA PHE A 87 -14.19 -7.13 10.18
C PHE A 87 -14.70 -8.24 9.23
N ASP A 88 -14.20 -9.47 9.41
CA ASP A 88 -14.60 -10.62 8.62
C ASP A 88 -16.10 -10.93 8.81
N SER A 89 -16.81 -10.91 7.68
CA SER A 89 -18.19 -11.28 7.28
C SER A 89 -19.10 -12.18 8.15
N LEU A 90 -18.95 -12.31 9.47
CA LEU A 90 -19.92 -13.02 10.33
C LEU A 90 -20.91 -12.08 11.04
N THR A 91 -20.67 -10.77 11.01
CA THR A 91 -21.66 -9.79 11.45
C THR A 91 -22.38 -9.22 10.22
N PRO A 92 -23.70 -9.44 10.09
CA PRO A 92 -24.47 -8.79 9.03
C PRO A 92 -24.38 -7.26 9.14
N ILE A 93 -24.40 -6.62 7.98
CA ILE A 93 -24.24 -5.19 7.67
C ILE A 93 -25.01 -4.24 8.61
N SER A 94 -26.05 -4.71 9.31
CA SER A 94 -26.84 -3.94 10.27
C SER A 94 -26.14 -3.65 11.60
N LYS A 95 -24.97 -4.25 11.89
CA LYS A 95 -24.27 -4.10 13.19
C LYS A 95 -22.87 -3.49 13.13
N THR A 96 -22.25 -3.37 11.95
CA THR A 96 -21.00 -2.60 11.84
C THR A 96 -21.35 -1.13 11.93
N SER A 97 -20.91 -0.46 13.00
CA SER A 97 -21.18 0.97 13.15
C SER A 97 -20.57 1.72 11.94
N PRO A 98 -21.29 2.67 11.33
CA PRO A 98 -20.75 3.48 10.23
C PRO A 98 -19.44 4.18 10.63
N SER A 99 -19.26 4.46 11.93
CA SER A 99 -18.01 4.96 12.50
C SER A 99 -16.81 4.04 12.33
N HIS A 100 -16.98 2.71 12.32
CA HIS A 100 -15.86 1.79 12.15
C HIS A 100 -15.36 1.76 10.70
N LEU A 101 -16.28 1.71 9.73
CA LEU A 101 -15.96 1.79 8.31
C LEU A 101 -15.21 3.09 7.98
N GLU A 102 -15.73 4.20 8.49
CA GLU A 102 -15.11 5.51 8.35
C GLU A 102 -13.72 5.54 9.00
N ASN A 103 -13.55 4.96 10.19
CA ASN A 103 -12.25 4.91 10.85
C ASN A 103 -11.21 4.07 10.10
N CYS A 104 -11.59 2.91 9.55
CA CYS A 104 -10.70 2.09 8.74
C CYS A 104 -10.26 2.81 7.47
N TRP A 105 -11.21 3.39 6.73
CA TRP A 105 -10.90 4.17 5.54
C TRP A 105 -10.05 5.39 5.86
N ARG A 106 -10.38 6.11 6.95
CA ARG A 106 -9.62 7.27 7.43
C ARG A 106 -8.19 6.91 7.82
N LYS A 107 -7.99 5.81 8.53
CA LYS A 107 -6.66 5.32 8.91
C LYS A 107 -5.84 4.92 7.68
N ASP A 108 -6.42 4.16 6.75
CA ASP A 108 -5.73 3.76 5.51
C ASP A 108 -5.33 4.96 4.66
N LEU A 109 -6.25 5.91 4.45
CA LEU A 109 -5.99 7.12 3.66
C LEU A 109 -4.90 7.99 4.30
N LEU A 110 -5.09 8.37 5.57
CA LEU A 110 -4.18 9.29 6.24
C LEU A 110 -2.79 8.70 6.40
N SER A 111 -2.67 7.45 6.82
CA SER A 111 -1.36 6.80 6.98
C SER A 111 -0.53 6.81 5.68
N HIS A 112 -1.18 6.65 4.51
CA HIS A 112 -0.52 6.77 3.21
C HIS A 112 0.04 8.18 2.98
N PHE A 113 -0.78 9.21 3.13
CA PHE A 113 -0.35 10.60 2.92
C PHE A 113 0.69 11.06 3.94
N LEU A 114 0.54 10.65 5.20
CA LEU A 114 1.49 10.98 6.26
C LEU A 114 2.87 10.38 5.99
N LEU A 115 2.94 9.14 5.50
CA LEU A 115 4.21 8.53 5.11
C LEU A 115 4.87 9.23 3.92
N LYS A 116 4.10 9.72 2.95
CA LYS A 116 4.63 10.52 1.84
C LYS A 116 5.32 11.79 2.35
N LEU A 117 4.73 12.46 3.34
CA LEU A 117 5.36 13.61 3.99
C LEU A 117 6.65 13.23 4.72
N CYS A 118 6.68 12.06 5.38
CA CYS A 118 7.88 11.58 6.06
C CYS A 118 9.06 11.28 5.11
N PHE A 119 8.78 10.88 3.87
CA PHE A 119 9.80 10.46 2.90
C PHE A 119 10.10 11.47 1.81
N ILE A 120 9.49 12.66 1.84
CA ILE A 120 9.65 13.70 0.82
C ILE A 120 11.12 14.05 0.49
N ASN A 121 12.02 13.97 1.49
CA ASN A 121 13.43 14.36 1.33
C ASN A 121 14.40 13.17 1.17
N ASN A 122 13.90 11.93 1.10
CA ASN A 122 14.76 10.75 0.97
C ASN A 122 14.29 9.86 -0.18
N LYS A 123 15.05 9.87 -1.29
CA LYS A 123 14.71 9.14 -2.51
C LYS A 123 14.69 7.62 -2.31
N ASP A 124 15.64 7.07 -1.55
CA ASP A 124 15.69 5.63 -1.29
C ASP A 124 14.45 5.16 -0.52
N LYS A 125 13.99 5.97 0.45
CA LYS A 125 12.74 5.69 1.20
C LYS A 125 11.50 5.86 0.33
N GLN A 126 11.50 6.81 -0.60
CA GLN A 126 10.42 6.95 -1.58
C GLN A 126 10.34 5.71 -2.47
N ASP A 127 11.46 5.29 -3.05
CA ASP A 127 11.51 4.13 -3.93
C ASP A 127 11.07 2.85 -3.20
N TRP A 128 11.55 2.65 -1.96
CA TRP A 128 11.10 1.57 -1.07
C TRP A 128 9.60 1.66 -0.78
N PHE A 129 9.09 2.82 -0.36
CA PHE A 129 7.68 3.02 -0.05
C PHE A 129 6.79 2.71 -1.26
N ILE A 130 7.13 3.25 -2.44
CA ILE A 130 6.40 3.01 -3.68
C ILE A 130 6.37 1.53 -4.02
N GLU A 131 7.49 0.81 -3.83
CA GLU A 131 7.55 -0.62 -4.09
C GLU A 131 6.62 -1.41 -3.15
N GLN A 132 6.68 -1.16 -1.84
CA GLN A 132 5.86 -1.90 -0.88
C GLN A 132 4.38 -1.53 -0.97
N GLU A 133 4.07 -0.27 -1.24
CA GLU A 133 2.72 0.24 -1.40
C GLU A 133 2.03 -0.35 -2.65
N VAL A 134 2.77 -0.47 -3.75
CA VAL A 134 2.31 -1.18 -4.96
C VAL A 134 2.00 -2.65 -4.65
N LYS A 135 2.86 -3.33 -3.88
CA LYS A 135 2.62 -4.73 -3.46
C LYS A 135 1.39 -4.83 -2.55
N LEU A 136 1.17 -3.88 -1.63
CA LEU A 136 -0.01 -3.83 -0.77
C LEU A 136 -1.30 -3.66 -1.59
N ILE A 137 -1.31 -2.76 -2.57
CA ILE A 137 -2.47 -2.56 -3.44
C ILE A 137 -2.71 -3.79 -4.31
N LEU A 138 -1.66 -4.42 -4.83
CA LEU A 138 -1.79 -5.67 -5.59
C LEU A 138 -2.38 -6.78 -4.72
N PHE A 139 -1.97 -6.86 -3.46
CA PHE A 139 -2.56 -7.80 -2.50
C PHE A 139 -4.06 -7.54 -2.28
N LYS A 140 -4.46 -6.29 -2.04
CA LYS A 140 -5.87 -5.90 -1.89
C LYS A 140 -6.67 -6.22 -3.16
N LEU A 141 -6.18 -5.81 -4.33
CA LEU A 141 -6.79 -6.06 -5.64
C LEU A 141 -6.96 -7.55 -5.93
N SER A 142 -5.92 -8.35 -5.76
CA SER A 142 -5.98 -9.80 -6.00
C SER A 142 -6.98 -10.49 -5.08
N THR A 143 -7.14 -9.99 -3.86
CA THR A 143 -8.14 -10.52 -2.94
C THR A 143 -9.56 -10.17 -3.39
N ILE A 144 -9.77 -8.94 -3.87
CA ILE A 144 -11.05 -8.51 -4.41
C ILE A 144 -11.40 -9.32 -5.67
N VAL A 145 -10.51 -9.34 -6.67
CA VAL A 145 -10.73 -9.98 -7.98
C VAL A 145 -10.91 -11.50 -7.88
N ASN A 146 -10.19 -12.17 -6.96
CA ASN A 146 -10.22 -13.63 -6.81
C ASN A 146 -11.16 -14.12 -5.70
N SER A 147 -11.89 -13.24 -5.00
CA SER A 147 -12.78 -13.69 -3.93
C SER A 147 -13.95 -14.53 -4.47
N ASN A 148 -14.09 -15.75 -3.95
CA ASN A 148 -15.12 -16.71 -4.34
C ASN A 148 -16.54 -16.32 -3.88
N LEU A 149 -16.68 -15.24 -3.10
CA LEU A 149 -17.94 -14.77 -2.53
C LEU A 149 -18.92 -14.29 -3.61
N PHE A 150 -18.43 -13.89 -4.78
CA PHE A 150 -19.25 -13.46 -5.91
C PHE A 150 -19.92 -14.61 -6.67
N ASN A 151 -19.51 -15.85 -6.40
CA ASN A 151 -20.18 -17.04 -6.91
C ASN A 151 -21.25 -17.58 -5.94
N GLN A 152 -21.33 -17.03 -4.72
CA GLN A 152 -22.37 -17.40 -3.77
C GLN A 152 -23.63 -16.60 -4.06
N LYS A 153 -24.69 -17.32 -4.44
CA LYS A 153 -26.07 -16.83 -4.52
C LYS A 153 -26.54 -16.29 -3.16
N ARG A 154 -26.13 -15.09 -2.76
CA ARG A 154 -26.94 -14.30 -1.82
C ARG A 154 -28.01 -13.64 -2.66
N GLU A 155 -29.27 -13.97 -2.39
CA GLU A 155 -30.45 -13.62 -3.20
C GLU A 155 -30.64 -12.10 -3.43
N ASN A 156 -29.89 -11.25 -2.73
CA ASN A 156 -30.00 -9.79 -2.81
C ASN A 156 -28.78 -9.05 -3.40
N ILE A 157 -27.69 -9.73 -3.79
CA ILE A 157 -26.53 -9.05 -4.39
C ILE A 157 -26.06 -9.84 -5.62
N LYS A 158 -26.57 -9.44 -6.79
CA LYS A 158 -26.13 -9.93 -8.11
C LYS A 158 -24.98 -9.06 -8.66
N SER A 159 -23.95 -8.76 -7.87
CA SER A 159 -22.76 -8.11 -8.44
C SER A 159 -21.97 -9.15 -9.24
N SER A 160 -22.25 -9.25 -10.54
CA SER A 160 -21.44 -10.01 -11.49
C SER A 160 -19.99 -9.53 -11.40
N LYS A 161 -19.00 -10.41 -11.66
CA LYS A 161 -17.57 -10.04 -11.79
C LYS A 161 -17.36 -8.79 -12.66
N LEU A 162 -18.24 -8.57 -13.64
CA LEU A 162 -18.27 -7.37 -14.49
C LEU A 162 -18.50 -6.06 -13.69
N VAL A 163 -19.47 -6.02 -12.77
CA VAL A 163 -19.81 -4.83 -11.98
C VAL A 163 -18.65 -4.41 -11.09
N ILE A 164 -17.88 -5.37 -10.56
CA ILE A 164 -16.70 -5.08 -9.75
C ILE A 164 -15.56 -4.56 -10.63
N ILE A 165 -15.38 -5.15 -11.80
CA ILE A 165 -14.41 -4.65 -12.78
C ILE A 165 -14.76 -3.20 -13.17
N GLU A 166 -16.02 -2.91 -13.46
CA GLU A 166 -16.50 -1.55 -13.75
C GLU A 166 -16.26 -0.61 -12.57
N LYS A 167 -16.65 -1.00 -11.35
CA LYS A 167 -16.39 -0.22 -10.13
C LYS A 167 -14.89 0.05 -9.91
N LEU A 168 -14.03 -0.95 -10.17
CA LEU A 168 -12.58 -0.79 -10.08
C LEU A 168 -12.08 0.18 -11.15
N LEU A 169 -12.53 0.05 -12.40
CA LEU A 169 -12.15 0.96 -13.48
C LEU A 169 -12.55 2.41 -13.15
N ASP A 170 -13.78 2.62 -12.65
CA ASP A 170 -14.27 3.92 -12.21
C ASP A 170 -13.45 4.49 -11.05
N LEU A 171 -13.12 3.66 -10.05
CA LEU A 171 -12.29 4.06 -8.90
C LEU A 171 -10.90 4.49 -9.33
N PHE A 172 -10.30 3.83 -10.31
CA PHE A 172 -9.02 4.24 -10.88
C PHE A 172 -9.16 5.39 -11.91
N GLY A 173 -10.37 5.90 -12.16
CA GLY A 173 -10.64 6.95 -13.12
C GLY A 173 -10.28 6.53 -14.56
N VAL A 174 -10.61 5.30 -14.93
CA VAL A 174 -10.31 4.74 -16.24
C VAL A 174 -11.57 4.23 -16.92
N ASN A 175 -11.72 4.53 -18.21
CA ASN A 175 -12.80 4.00 -19.02
C ASN A 175 -12.22 3.19 -20.18
N TYR A 176 -12.09 1.87 -19.98
CA TYR A 176 -11.67 0.94 -21.03
C TYR A 176 -12.87 0.16 -21.57
N PRO A 177 -13.17 0.27 -22.88
CA PRO A 177 -14.22 -0.54 -23.49
C PRO A 177 -13.95 -2.03 -23.32
N ILE A 178 -14.91 -2.74 -22.75
CA ILE A 178 -14.88 -4.20 -22.61
C ILE A 178 -15.49 -4.83 -23.85
N TRP A 179 -14.74 -5.70 -24.50
CA TRP A 179 -15.17 -6.48 -25.65
C TRP A 179 -15.45 -7.92 -25.22
N THR A 180 -16.72 -8.34 -25.26
CA THR A 180 -17.16 -9.68 -24.84
C THR A 180 -17.41 -10.56 -26.05
N TYR A 181 -16.96 -11.81 -26.01
CA TYR A 181 -17.14 -12.77 -27.11
C TYR A 181 -18.61 -12.94 -27.51
N ASP A 182 -19.50 -13.06 -26.53
CA ASP A 182 -20.93 -13.32 -26.75
C ASP A 182 -21.65 -12.14 -27.44
N GLN A 183 -21.07 -10.94 -27.38
CA GLN A 183 -21.61 -9.72 -28.00
C GLN A 183 -21.06 -9.49 -29.41
N ILE A 184 -20.14 -10.33 -29.90
CA ILE A 184 -19.58 -10.19 -31.24
C ILE A 184 -20.65 -10.54 -32.27
N ASN A 185 -20.90 -9.61 -33.19
CA ASN A 185 -21.79 -9.84 -34.31
C ASN A 185 -21.22 -10.98 -35.18
N LYS A 186 -21.93 -12.12 -35.21
CA LYS A 186 -21.50 -13.30 -35.97
C LYS A 186 -21.46 -13.07 -37.48
N ASN A 187 -22.16 -12.03 -37.96
CA ASN A 187 -22.18 -11.68 -39.38
C ASN A 187 -20.96 -10.84 -39.80
N ASP A 188 -20.22 -10.26 -38.84
CA ASP A 188 -19.00 -9.50 -39.12
C ASP A 188 -17.75 -10.41 -39.03
N LEU A 189 -17.31 -10.86 -40.21
CA LEU A 189 -16.13 -11.70 -40.35
C LEU A 189 -14.84 -11.01 -39.86
N GLU A 190 -14.76 -9.68 -39.93
CA GLU A 190 -13.57 -8.95 -39.48
C GLU A 190 -13.47 -8.98 -37.96
N SER A 191 -14.56 -8.72 -37.24
CA SER A 191 -14.62 -8.80 -35.78
C SER A 191 -14.28 -10.20 -35.26
N ILE A 192 -14.75 -11.25 -35.93
CA ILE A 192 -14.41 -12.64 -35.57
C ILE A 192 -12.92 -12.93 -35.79
N ARG A 193 -12.36 -12.49 -36.93
CA ARG A 193 -10.92 -12.65 -37.21
C ARG A 193 -10.08 -11.89 -36.20
N LEU A 194 -10.47 -10.68 -35.85
CA LEU A 194 -9.79 -9.86 -34.85
C LEU A 194 -9.80 -10.52 -33.47
N TRP A 195 -10.93 -11.06 -33.03
CA TRP A 195 -11.01 -11.82 -31.78
C TRP A 195 -10.07 -13.02 -31.79
N LYS A 196 -10.13 -13.84 -32.84
CA LYS A 196 -9.25 -15.01 -32.98
C LYS A 196 -7.77 -14.62 -32.94
N ASN A 197 -7.40 -13.55 -33.62
CA ASN A 197 -6.03 -13.04 -33.63
C ASN A 197 -5.61 -12.48 -32.27
N ALA A 198 -6.52 -11.85 -31.53
CA ALA A 198 -6.22 -11.31 -30.20
C ALA A 198 -5.95 -12.41 -29.17
N VAL A 199 -6.67 -13.52 -29.32
CA VAL A 199 -6.67 -14.62 -28.36
C VAL A 199 -5.64 -15.69 -28.69
N CYS A 200 -5.25 -15.86 -29.97
CA CYS A 200 -4.37 -16.95 -30.39
C CYS A 200 -2.95 -16.90 -29.78
N LEU A 201 -2.47 -15.70 -29.43
CA LEU A 201 -1.16 -15.50 -28.81
C LEU A 201 -1.15 -15.82 -27.31
N ILE A 202 -2.33 -15.94 -26.69
CA ILE A 202 -2.47 -16.10 -25.24
C ILE A 202 -2.60 -17.59 -24.90
N PRO A 203 -1.79 -18.12 -23.94
CA PRO A 203 -1.97 -19.48 -23.44
C PRO A 203 -3.40 -19.70 -22.92
N ASN A 204 -4.02 -20.82 -23.31
CA ASN A 204 -5.43 -21.11 -23.00
C ASN A 204 -6.42 -20.03 -23.45
N GLY A 205 -6.08 -19.30 -24.52
CA GLY A 205 -6.89 -18.17 -25.00
C GLY A 205 -8.35 -18.52 -25.27
N GLN A 206 -8.65 -19.77 -25.66
CA GLN A 206 -10.02 -20.25 -25.89
C GLN A 206 -10.96 -20.06 -24.68
N LEU A 207 -10.42 -19.98 -23.46
CA LEU A 207 -11.20 -19.76 -22.24
C LEU A 207 -11.52 -18.29 -21.97
N ILE A 208 -10.86 -17.37 -22.68
CA ILE A 208 -11.02 -15.93 -22.52
C ILE A 208 -12.39 -15.54 -23.09
N LYS A 209 -13.21 -14.91 -22.26
CA LYS A 209 -14.54 -14.41 -22.65
C LYS A 209 -14.58 -12.91 -22.87
N ARG A 210 -13.59 -12.17 -22.36
CA ARG A 210 -13.56 -10.70 -22.32
C ARG A 210 -12.16 -10.18 -22.61
N LEU A 211 -12.09 -9.13 -23.43
CA LEU A 211 -10.88 -8.38 -23.72
C LEU A 211 -11.13 -6.89 -23.45
N PHE A 212 -10.22 -6.21 -22.77
CA PHE A 212 -10.15 -4.76 -22.72
C PHE A 212 -9.52 -4.22 -23.99
N LYS A 213 -10.13 -3.16 -24.52
CA LYS A 213 -9.53 -2.30 -25.54
C LYS A 213 -8.86 -1.14 -24.83
N ILE A 214 -7.54 -1.12 -24.82
CA ILE A 214 -6.77 -0.04 -24.19
C ILE A 214 -5.95 0.71 -25.25
N PRO A 215 -5.75 2.03 -25.09
CA PRO A 215 -4.84 2.74 -25.96
C PRO A 215 -3.41 2.20 -25.76
N PHE A 216 -2.69 2.04 -26.87
CA PHE A 216 -1.29 1.62 -26.87
C PHE A 216 -0.42 2.50 -25.97
N TRP A 217 -0.65 3.80 -26.00
CA TRP A 217 0.00 4.79 -25.16
C TRP A 217 -1.06 5.69 -24.54
N PRO A 218 -1.00 5.99 -23.23
CA PRO A 218 0.09 5.71 -22.29
C PRO A 218 -0.02 4.36 -21.55
N ASP A 219 -1.11 3.60 -21.69
CA ASP A 219 -1.39 2.49 -20.76
C ASP A 219 -0.94 1.11 -21.28
N GLY A 220 -1.00 0.90 -22.59
CA GLY A 220 -0.72 -0.40 -23.21
C GLY A 220 0.75 -0.74 -23.46
N PHE A 221 1.69 0.20 -23.29
CA PHE A 221 3.05 0.02 -23.79
C PHE A 221 3.84 -1.09 -23.08
N LYS A 222 3.57 -1.33 -21.79
CA LYS A 222 4.23 -2.39 -21.00
C LYS A 222 3.99 -3.78 -21.61
N PHE A 223 2.85 -3.97 -22.24
CA PHE A 223 2.41 -5.24 -22.81
C PHE A 223 3.10 -5.58 -24.14
N ILE A 224 3.86 -4.64 -24.72
CA ILE A 224 4.65 -4.84 -25.95
C ILE A 224 5.92 -5.66 -25.70
N LYS A 225 6.55 -5.49 -24.52
CA LYS A 225 7.92 -6.01 -24.24
C LYS A 225 8.05 -7.50 -24.52
N TYR A 226 6.95 -8.25 -24.40
CA TYR A 226 6.89 -9.70 -24.62
C TYR A 226 6.06 -10.11 -25.83
N ARG A 227 5.55 -9.16 -26.63
CA ARG A 227 4.63 -9.40 -27.76
C ARG A 227 3.47 -10.34 -27.40
N LYS A 228 3.02 -10.25 -26.15
CA LYS A 228 2.05 -11.19 -25.56
C LYS A 228 0.63 -10.93 -26.06
N TYR A 229 0.34 -9.70 -26.51
CA TYR A 229 -0.99 -9.25 -26.88
C TYR A 229 -1.01 -8.60 -28.25
N LEU A 230 -2.16 -8.71 -28.93
CA LEU A 230 -2.39 -8.11 -30.23
C LEU A 230 -2.52 -6.58 -30.09
N ILE A 231 -1.87 -5.87 -31.01
CA ILE A 231 -2.02 -4.43 -31.18
C ILE A 231 -2.52 -4.20 -32.61
N LYS A 232 -3.60 -3.43 -32.74
CA LYS A 232 -4.13 -3.01 -34.04
C LYS A 232 -4.65 -1.58 -33.92
N ASP A 233 -4.33 -0.73 -34.90
CA ASP A 233 -4.83 0.66 -34.99
C ASP A 233 -4.56 1.49 -33.72
N GLY A 234 -3.40 1.28 -33.07
CA GLY A 234 -3.05 1.96 -31.83
C GLY A 234 -3.82 1.48 -30.59
N ILE A 235 -4.59 0.38 -30.71
CA ILE A 235 -5.35 -0.24 -29.62
C ILE A 235 -4.71 -1.59 -29.29
N CYS A 236 -4.49 -1.83 -28.00
CA CYS A 236 -4.03 -3.10 -27.46
C CYS A 236 -5.22 -3.88 -26.90
N PHE A 237 -5.28 -5.19 -27.20
CA PHE A 237 -6.33 -6.09 -26.77
C PHE A 237 -5.83 -6.99 -25.65
N ILE A 238 -6.31 -6.77 -24.43
CA ILE A 238 -5.78 -7.41 -23.21
C ILE A 238 -6.90 -8.18 -22.50
N PRO A 239 -6.68 -9.42 -22.04
CA PRO A 239 -7.70 -10.17 -21.31
C PRO A 239 -8.01 -9.55 -19.96
N ASP A 240 -9.23 -9.84 -19.48
CA ASP A 240 -9.70 -9.42 -18.17
C ASP A 240 -8.87 -9.98 -16.99
N THR A 241 -8.10 -11.05 -17.23
CA THR A 241 -7.14 -11.62 -16.27
C THR A 241 -5.98 -10.68 -15.93
N GLU A 242 -5.69 -9.68 -16.77
CA GLU A 242 -4.56 -8.74 -16.57
C GLU A 242 -5.01 -7.41 -15.96
N ILE A 243 -6.27 -7.31 -15.50
CA ILE A 243 -6.80 -6.09 -14.88
C ILE A 243 -5.93 -5.63 -13.71
N GLU A 244 -5.46 -6.54 -12.88
CA GLU A 244 -4.60 -6.23 -11.74
C GLU A 244 -3.32 -5.53 -12.19
N ALA A 245 -2.65 -6.06 -13.22
CA ALA A 245 -1.42 -5.50 -13.75
C ALA A 245 -1.61 -4.11 -14.37
N LEU A 246 -2.75 -3.90 -15.04
CA LEU A 246 -3.14 -2.63 -15.66
C LEU A 246 -3.38 -1.55 -14.60
N LEU A 247 -4.20 -1.84 -13.59
CA LEU A 247 -4.52 -0.91 -12.51
C LEU A 247 -3.28 -0.59 -11.67
N ILE A 248 -2.44 -1.59 -11.37
CA ILE A 248 -1.18 -1.40 -10.64
C ILE A 248 -0.21 -0.51 -11.42
N HIS A 249 -0.15 -0.65 -12.75
CA HIS A 249 0.69 0.21 -13.56
C HIS A 249 0.27 1.67 -13.46
N LYS A 250 -1.05 1.94 -13.61
CA LYS A 250 -1.60 3.28 -13.44
C LYS A 250 -1.33 3.82 -12.04
N TYR A 251 -1.63 3.04 -11.01
CA TYR A 251 -1.39 3.40 -9.61
C TYR A 251 0.07 3.81 -9.35
N ARG A 252 1.03 3.00 -9.80
CA ARG A 252 2.46 3.30 -9.61
C ARG A 252 2.85 4.62 -10.27
N LYS A 253 2.31 4.91 -11.45
CA LYS A 253 2.57 6.16 -12.18
C LYS A 253 2.01 7.37 -11.42
N GLU A 254 0.76 7.29 -10.94
CA GLU A 254 0.16 8.36 -10.13
C GLU A 254 0.91 8.57 -8.82
N LEU A 255 1.31 7.50 -8.14
CA LEU A 255 2.08 7.59 -6.91
C LEU A 255 3.44 8.27 -7.14
N LEU A 256 4.16 7.89 -8.21
CA LEU A 256 5.40 8.56 -8.61
C LEU A 256 5.20 10.04 -8.90
N ASN A 257 4.18 10.38 -9.69
CA ASN A 257 3.85 11.77 -10.01
C ASN A 257 3.53 12.58 -8.76
N SER A 258 2.85 11.97 -7.78
CA SER A 258 2.51 12.66 -6.54
C SER A 258 3.75 13.02 -5.70
N PHE A 259 4.81 12.21 -5.72
CA PHE A 259 6.08 12.58 -5.08
C PHE A 259 6.81 13.70 -5.84
N ILE A 260 6.73 13.71 -7.18
CA ILE A 260 7.25 14.82 -7.99
C ILE A 260 6.55 16.12 -7.61
N LEU A 261 5.22 16.11 -7.54
CA LEU A 261 4.41 17.26 -7.15
C LEU A 261 4.72 17.72 -5.72
N LEU A 262 4.88 16.80 -4.77
CA LEU A 262 5.26 17.13 -3.40
C LEU A 262 6.62 17.84 -3.36
N LYS A 263 7.59 17.36 -4.13
CA LYS A 263 8.92 17.97 -4.23
C LYS A 263 8.89 19.33 -4.90
N GLU A 264 8.09 19.51 -5.95
CA GLU A 264 7.90 20.83 -6.57
C GLU A 264 7.31 21.86 -5.59
N ASN A 265 6.49 21.41 -4.65
CA ASN A 265 5.87 22.23 -3.61
C ASN A 265 6.65 22.27 -2.28
N GLU A 266 7.89 21.77 -2.24
CA GLU A 266 8.71 21.66 -1.02
C GLU A 266 8.84 22.99 -0.27
N ILE A 267 9.06 24.10 -0.97
CA ILE A 267 9.18 25.45 -0.38
C ILE A 267 7.91 25.87 0.38
N ILE A 268 6.73 25.51 -0.14
CA ILE A 268 5.45 25.81 0.50
C ILE A 268 5.28 24.95 1.75
N LEU A 269 5.64 23.66 1.66
CA LEU A 269 5.58 22.72 2.78
C LEU A 269 6.55 23.11 3.90
N GLU A 270 7.74 23.59 3.55
CA GLU A 270 8.73 24.08 4.50
C GLU A 270 8.21 25.26 5.33
N LYS A 271 7.56 26.22 4.66
CA LYS A 271 7.04 27.44 5.29
C LYS A 271 5.77 27.22 6.13
N THR A 272 5.06 26.11 5.93
CA THR A 272 3.74 25.88 6.53
C THR A 272 3.75 24.72 7.52
N ILE A 273 4.23 23.54 7.10
CA ILE A 273 4.15 22.29 7.86
C ILE A 273 5.46 22.02 8.60
N LEU A 274 6.60 22.12 7.92
CA LEU A 274 7.90 21.79 8.52
C LEU A 274 8.43 22.90 9.46
N SER A 275 7.85 24.09 9.40
CA SER A 275 8.09 25.13 10.40
C SER A 275 7.49 24.79 11.77
N ASP A 276 6.50 23.89 11.85
CA ASP A 276 5.92 23.48 13.13
C ASP A 276 6.89 22.52 13.86
N PRO A 277 7.39 22.87 15.06
CA PRO A 277 8.34 22.04 15.80
C PRO A 277 7.76 20.67 16.19
N ARG A 278 6.43 20.56 16.34
CA ARG A 278 5.77 19.31 16.71
C ARG A 278 5.77 18.30 15.57
N ILE A 279 5.56 18.79 14.35
CA ILE A 279 5.47 17.95 13.15
C ILE A 279 6.87 17.66 12.59
N SER A 280 7.75 18.67 12.54
CA SER A 280 9.11 18.51 12.02
C SER A 280 9.96 17.53 12.84
N SER A 281 9.92 17.63 14.17
CA SER A 281 10.54 16.68 15.09
C SER A 281 10.07 15.25 14.80
N LEU A 282 8.76 15.09 14.69
CA LEU A 282 8.11 13.81 14.47
C LEU A 282 8.46 13.19 13.11
N ILE A 283 8.43 13.99 12.04
CA ILE A 283 8.78 13.54 10.69
C ILE A 283 10.23 13.03 10.66
N ARG A 284 11.15 13.76 11.31
CA ARG A 284 12.56 13.35 11.37
C ARG A 284 12.74 12.06 12.16
N GLU A 285 12.14 11.98 13.35
CA GLU A 285 12.19 10.79 14.21
C GLU A 285 11.68 9.54 13.49
N ILE A 286 10.52 9.66 12.81
CA ILE A 286 9.92 8.55 12.06
C ILE A 286 10.80 8.13 10.89
N SER A 287 11.31 9.12 10.14
CA SER A 287 12.17 8.84 9.00
C SER A 287 13.41 8.05 9.46
N GLU A 288 14.07 8.46 10.52
CA GLU A 288 15.33 7.84 10.96
C GLU A 288 15.12 6.51 11.68
N TYR A 289 14.28 6.49 12.72
CA TYR A 289 14.19 5.36 13.65
C TYR A 289 13.62 4.08 13.02
N TYR A 290 12.58 4.22 12.19
CA TYR A 290 11.81 3.10 11.69
C TYR A 290 12.46 2.41 10.48
N PHE A 291 13.39 3.08 9.78
CA PHE A 291 14.15 2.48 8.69
C PHE A 291 15.41 1.76 9.16
N THR A 292 15.96 2.13 10.32
CA THR A 292 17.16 1.49 10.87
C THR A 292 16.85 0.22 11.65
N SER A 293 15.62 0.07 12.15
CA SER A 293 15.19 -1.08 12.94
C SER A 293 14.63 -2.18 12.02
N ASN A 294 15.54 -2.97 11.44
CA ASN A 294 15.23 -4.13 10.59
C ASN A 294 14.50 -5.29 11.31
N ASP A 295 14.06 -5.11 12.55
CA ASP A 295 13.42 -6.15 13.36
C ASP A 295 11.92 -5.88 13.54
N PRO A 296 11.03 -6.63 12.84
CA PRO A 296 9.58 -6.45 12.95
C PRO A 296 9.00 -6.76 14.34
N ILE A 297 9.80 -7.35 15.24
CA ILE A 297 9.39 -7.73 16.60
C ILE A 297 9.41 -6.52 17.56
N ASN A 298 10.30 -5.54 17.34
CA ASN A 298 10.44 -4.38 18.23
C ASN A 298 9.42 -3.27 17.98
N MET A 299 8.66 -3.31 16.88
CA MET A 299 7.59 -2.34 16.59
C MET A 299 6.41 -2.41 17.57
N SER A 300 6.26 -3.52 18.31
CA SER A 300 5.22 -3.68 19.34
C SER A 300 5.56 -3.03 20.68
N SER A 301 6.84 -2.67 20.90
CA SER A 301 7.33 -2.17 22.20
C SER A 301 6.95 -0.72 22.52
N PHE A 302 6.41 0.03 21.56
CA PHE A 302 6.03 1.43 21.78
C PHE A 302 4.58 1.64 22.24
N HIS A 303 3.71 0.62 22.16
CA HIS A 303 2.33 0.77 22.65
C HIS A 303 2.21 0.79 24.18
N ASN A 304 3.29 0.52 24.92
CA ASN A 304 3.33 0.54 26.38
C ASN A 304 4.09 1.75 26.95
N SER A 305 4.06 2.92 26.29
CA SER A 305 4.55 4.16 26.91
C SER A 305 3.51 4.77 27.88
N SER A 306 3.00 3.95 28.81
CA SER A 306 2.44 4.41 30.08
C SER A 306 3.16 3.81 31.28
N GLU A 307 4.14 2.92 31.10
CA GLU A 307 4.93 2.40 32.21
C GLU A 307 6.42 2.36 31.84
N ILE A 308 7.20 3.08 32.66
CA ILE A 308 8.64 2.93 32.79
C ILE A 308 8.92 1.45 33.15
N GLN A 309 9.86 0.82 32.44
CA GLN A 309 10.38 -0.58 32.54
C GLN A 309 9.88 -1.46 31.38
N SER A 310 10.69 -2.06 30.51
CA SER A 310 12.10 -2.45 30.56
C SER A 310 12.60 -2.69 29.13
N ILE A 311 13.51 -1.83 28.68
CA ILE A 311 14.39 -2.09 27.53
C ILE A 311 15.43 -3.11 28.02
N PRO A 312 15.78 -4.18 27.29
CA PRO A 312 16.93 -4.99 27.66
C PRO A 312 18.20 -4.15 27.46
N ASN A 313 18.66 -3.58 28.58
CA ASN A 313 20.01 -3.17 28.90
C ASN A 313 20.76 -2.26 27.91
N PHE A 314 20.35 -1.00 27.85
CA PHE A 314 21.29 0.13 27.89
C PHE A 314 21.09 0.89 29.21
N LYS A 315 21.28 0.21 30.35
CA LYS A 315 21.55 0.93 31.59
C LYS A 315 22.99 1.44 31.50
N LEU A 316 23.15 2.75 31.66
CA LEU A 316 24.43 3.37 31.95
C LEU A 316 24.90 2.86 33.33
N ASP A 317 25.49 1.67 33.37
CA ASP A 317 26.24 1.22 34.53
C ASP A 317 27.59 1.95 34.59
N LEU A 318 28.16 2.10 35.79
CA LEU A 318 29.45 2.79 36.00
C LEU A 318 30.56 2.22 35.09
N SER A 319 30.48 0.94 34.73
CA SER A 319 31.36 0.26 33.79
C SER A 319 31.25 0.81 32.35
N ASN A 320 30.03 1.07 31.86
CA ASN A 320 29.79 1.70 30.56
C ASN A 320 30.23 3.16 30.55
N ILE A 321 30.00 3.89 31.65
CA ILE A 321 30.46 5.27 31.81
C ILE A 321 31.99 5.34 31.79
N ASN A 322 32.68 4.41 32.48
CA ASN A 322 34.15 4.36 32.48
C ASN A 322 34.74 3.98 31.12
N GLN A 323 34.09 3.12 30.33
CA GLN A 323 34.52 2.82 28.96
C GLN A 323 34.33 4.01 28.02
N ILE A 324 33.21 4.73 28.13
CA ILE A 324 32.95 5.95 27.36
C ILE A 324 33.92 7.06 27.79
N TYR A 325 34.21 7.20 29.08
CA TYR A 325 35.18 8.17 29.60
C TYR A 325 36.60 7.88 29.10
N SER A 326 37.03 6.62 29.14
CA SER A 326 38.36 6.19 28.67
C SER A 326 38.56 6.35 27.17
N SER A 327 37.47 6.24 26.39
CA SER A 327 37.51 6.39 24.93
C SER A 327 37.32 7.85 24.47
N SER A 328 36.60 8.66 25.25
CA SER A 328 36.31 10.06 24.92
C SER A 328 37.40 11.02 25.40
N PHE A 329 38.13 10.65 26.45
CA PHE A 329 39.22 11.47 27.01
C PHE A 329 40.46 10.59 27.26
N PRO A 330 41.29 10.31 26.23
CA PRO A 330 42.56 9.64 26.43
C PRO A 330 43.43 10.53 27.33
N LEU A 331 43.81 10.02 28.51
CA LEU A 331 44.58 10.73 29.51
C LEU A 331 45.91 11.25 28.92
N TYR A 332 45.94 12.52 28.53
CA TYR A 332 47.17 13.30 28.45
C TYR A 332 47.58 13.64 29.88
N PHE A 333 48.39 12.78 30.50
CA PHE A 333 49.57 13.17 31.30
C PHE A 333 50.30 11.91 31.79
N ASN A 334 51.43 11.63 31.14
CA ASN A 334 52.53 10.84 31.71
C ASN A 334 52.97 11.49 33.04
N SER A 335 53.14 10.71 34.10
CA SER A 335 54.43 10.56 34.80
C SER A 335 54.22 10.02 36.23
N GLY A 336 54.87 8.89 36.52
CA GLY A 336 55.68 8.75 37.74
C GLY A 336 54.98 8.62 39.09
N TYR A 337 55.29 7.49 39.72
CA TYR A 337 55.59 7.34 41.15
C TYR A 337 54.46 7.04 42.16
N PHE A 338 54.68 5.87 42.79
CA PHE A 338 54.52 5.56 44.22
C PHE A 338 53.10 5.43 44.81
N LEU A 339 52.72 4.18 45.13
CA LEU A 339 52.66 3.60 46.48
C LEU A 339 51.91 2.25 46.38
N LYS A 340 52.65 1.13 46.36
CA LYS A 340 53.00 0.28 47.52
C LYS A 340 51.86 -0.63 47.99
N ASP A 341 52.16 -1.92 47.91
CA ASP A 341 51.54 -3.03 48.62
C ASP A 341 51.18 -2.67 50.07
N VAL A 342 49.99 -3.08 50.51
CA VAL A 342 49.74 -3.66 51.85
C VAL A 342 48.52 -4.59 51.75
N GLU A 343 48.80 -5.87 51.98
CA GLU A 343 47.98 -7.00 52.50
C GLU A 343 46.49 -7.15 52.14
#